data_AF-A0A2E4YBW7-F1
#
_entry.id   AF-A0A2E4YBW7-F1
#
_cell.length_a   1.000
_cell.length_b   1.000
_cell.length_c   1.000
_cell.angle_alpha   90.00
_cell.angle_beta   90.00
_cell.angle_gamma   90.00
#
_symmetry.space_group_name_H-M   'P 1'
#
loop_
_entity.id
_entity.type
_entity.pdbx_description
1 polymer ?
#
loop_
_entity_poly.entity_id
_entity_poly.type
_entity_poly.pdbx_seq_one_letter_code
_entity_poly.pdbx_strand_id
1 'polypeptide(L)'
;MGVGREDKSLFLIDASIYIFQSHFSTQVHCSNRKNQDLSALYGFIQFLLQFLSRAQPVFAAIAHDESLFCGFRHDLCGHYKSNRELPDDNLSMQLKGCHCIGDILGLSSFRSQVYEADDIIGTIASRIRKEGSENTLEAPPMIQIVSRDKDLAQLLLTDRDCLWDFSGNRRRFRSHIKEEFGILAEQLPDYLGLAGDSVDCISGVPGIGAVTAGQLLRKFSTLDEIYQNLDAVAQMKIRGAGRLA
;
A
#
# COMPACT_ATOMS: atom_id res chain seq x y z
N MET A 1 -24.92 -21.49 -11.68
CA MET A 1 -23.90 -22.20 -10.87
C MET A 1 -23.16 -21.12 -10.09
N GLY A 2 -23.25 -21.14 -8.75
CA GLY A 2 -22.63 -20.10 -7.94
C GLY A 2 -21.12 -20.22 -8.03
N VAL A 3 -20.44 -19.13 -8.40
CA VAL A 3 -18.98 -19.02 -8.30
C VAL A 3 -18.62 -19.19 -6.82
N GLY A 4 -17.82 -20.21 -6.50
CA GLY A 4 -17.34 -20.44 -5.13
C GLY A 4 -16.56 -19.23 -4.62
N ARG A 5 -16.50 -19.01 -3.31
CA ARG A 5 -15.79 -17.85 -2.73
C ARG A 5 -14.31 -17.82 -3.09
N GLU A 6 -13.71 -18.97 -3.39
CA GLU A 6 -12.31 -19.15 -3.81
C GLU A 6 -11.99 -18.54 -5.19
N ASP A 7 -13.00 -18.43 -6.05
CA ASP A 7 -12.90 -17.82 -7.40
C ASP A 7 -13.27 -16.32 -7.37
N LYS A 8 -13.65 -15.80 -6.20
CA LYS A 8 -14.00 -14.39 -6.03
C LYS A 8 -12.80 -13.59 -5.55
N SER A 9 -12.69 -12.38 -6.07
CA SER A 9 -11.71 -11.38 -5.64
C SER A 9 -12.32 -10.42 -4.64
N LEU A 10 -11.56 -10.10 -3.59
CA LEU A 10 -11.78 -8.93 -2.75
C LEU A 10 -10.85 -7.81 -3.22
N PHE A 11 -11.44 -6.72 -3.69
CA PHE A 11 -10.70 -5.53 -4.08
C PHE A 11 -10.55 -4.57 -2.90
N LEU A 12 -9.31 -4.22 -2.57
CA LEU A 12 -8.99 -3.26 -1.51
C LEU A 12 -8.37 -2.03 -2.15
N ILE A 13 -9.12 -0.93 -2.16
CA ILE A 13 -8.76 0.29 -2.89
C ILE A 13 -8.07 1.25 -1.94
N ASP A 14 -6.84 1.63 -2.27
CA ASP A 14 -6.15 2.76 -1.67
C ASP A 14 -6.64 4.04 -2.36
N ALA A 15 -7.51 4.79 -1.70
CA ALA A 15 -8.13 5.97 -2.29
C ALA A 15 -7.12 7.09 -2.52
N SER A 16 -6.16 7.24 -1.62
CA SER A 16 -5.24 8.38 -1.58
C SER A 16 -4.45 8.48 -2.88
N ILE A 17 -3.95 7.36 -3.39
CA ILE A 17 -3.22 7.32 -4.66
C ILE A 17 -4.02 7.94 -5.82
N TYR A 18 -5.30 7.61 -5.95
CA TYR A 18 -6.14 8.08 -7.07
C TYR A 18 -6.68 9.50 -6.86
N ILE A 19 -6.92 9.91 -5.62
CA ILE A 19 -7.30 11.29 -5.29
C ILE A 19 -6.14 12.23 -5.61
N PHE A 20 -4.94 11.95 -5.08
CA PHE A 20 -3.77 12.82 -5.28
C PHE A 20 -3.24 12.74 -6.70
N GLN A 21 -3.32 11.59 -7.38
CA GLN A 21 -3.04 11.50 -8.82
C GLN A 21 -3.91 12.50 -9.60
N SER A 22 -5.18 12.64 -9.25
CA SER A 22 -6.10 13.57 -9.91
C SER A 22 -5.83 15.02 -9.52
N HIS A 23 -5.56 15.29 -8.24
CA HIS A 23 -5.27 16.62 -7.72
C HIS A 23 -4.04 17.27 -8.37
N PHE A 24 -2.96 16.49 -8.54
CA PHE A 24 -1.71 16.98 -9.14
C PHE A 24 -1.65 16.82 -10.67
N SER A 25 -2.71 16.33 -11.30
CA SER A 25 -2.73 16.11 -12.75
C SER A 25 -3.00 17.40 -13.52
N THR A 26 -2.21 17.65 -14.57
CA THR A 26 -2.48 18.71 -15.55
C THR A 26 -3.52 18.32 -16.59
N GLN A 27 -4.04 17.08 -16.54
CA GLN A 27 -5.03 16.57 -17.50
C GLN A 27 -6.44 16.53 -16.90
N VAL A 28 -6.55 16.61 -15.57
CA VAL A 28 -7.84 16.59 -14.87
C VAL A 28 -8.15 18.01 -14.42
N HIS A 29 -9.14 18.62 -15.05
CA HIS A 29 -9.60 19.96 -14.70
C HIS A 29 -11.11 19.97 -14.53
N CYS A 30 -11.55 20.24 -13.30
CA CYS A 30 -12.94 20.47 -12.99
C CYS A 30 -13.03 21.66 -12.04
N SER A 31 -13.95 22.59 -12.32
CA SER A 31 -14.21 23.70 -11.42
C SER A 31 -15.71 23.94 -11.27
N ASN A 32 -16.10 24.48 -10.13
CA ASN A 32 -17.49 24.87 -9.89
C ASN A 32 -17.81 26.22 -10.55
N ARG A 33 -19.08 26.66 -10.44
CA ARG A 33 -19.54 27.96 -10.99
C ARG A 33 -18.83 29.19 -10.40
N LYS A 34 -18.12 29.04 -9.28
CA LYS A 34 -17.30 30.08 -8.65
C LYS A 34 -15.81 29.94 -9.00
N ASN A 35 -15.46 29.13 -10.01
CA ASN A 35 -14.09 28.81 -10.42
C ASN A 35 -13.22 28.17 -9.33
N GLN A 36 -13.83 27.54 -8.31
CA GLN A 36 -13.07 26.78 -7.33
C GLN A 36 -12.74 25.40 -7.89
N ASP A 37 -11.52 24.94 -7.68
CA ASP A 37 -11.07 23.61 -8.10
C ASP A 37 -11.91 22.49 -7.47
N LEU A 38 -12.19 21.48 -8.28
CA LEU A 38 -12.86 20.22 -7.94
C LEU A 38 -12.16 19.02 -8.59
N SER A 39 -10.91 19.17 -9.03
CA SER A 39 -10.22 18.19 -9.87
C SER A 39 -9.92 16.88 -9.12
N ALA A 40 -9.60 16.95 -7.82
CA ALA A 40 -9.35 15.77 -6.99
C ALA A 40 -10.62 14.91 -6.84
N LEU A 41 -11.74 15.55 -6.46
CA LEU A 41 -13.03 14.88 -6.32
C LEU A 41 -13.53 14.32 -7.66
N TYR A 42 -13.49 15.14 -8.71
CA TYR A 42 -13.93 14.73 -10.04
C TYR A 42 -13.14 13.54 -10.57
N GLY A 43 -11.80 13.60 -10.48
CA GLY A 43 -10.95 12.51 -10.94
C GLY A 43 -11.14 11.22 -10.14
N PHE A 44 -11.33 11.31 -8.82
CA PHE A 44 -11.63 10.13 -8.00
C PHE A 44 -12.98 9.49 -8.36
N ILE A 45 -14.01 10.28 -8.63
CA ILE A 45 -15.31 9.78 -9.13
C ILE A 45 -15.11 9.05 -10.46
N GLN A 46 -14.37 9.64 -11.40
CA GLN A 46 -14.08 9.01 -12.69
C GLN A 46 -13.35 7.68 -12.53
N PHE A 47 -12.34 7.63 -11.66
CA PHE A 47 -11.65 6.40 -11.30
C PHE A 47 -12.61 5.34 -10.76
N LEU A 48 -13.45 5.66 -9.77
CA LEU A 48 -14.37 4.69 -9.18
C LEU A 48 -15.38 4.15 -10.21
N LEU A 49 -15.96 5.00 -11.04
CA LEU A 49 -16.91 4.58 -12.08
C LEU A 49 -16.24 3.65 -13.10
N GLN A 50 -15.01 3.97 -13.53
CA GLN A 50 -14.24 3.12 -14.43
C GLN A 50 -13.86 1.80 -13.75
N PHE A 51 -13.47 1.84 -12.49
CA PHE A 51 -13.14 0.65 -11.70
C PHE A 51 -14.34 -0.28 -11.58
N LEU A 52 -15.50 0.23 -11.16
CA LEU A 52 -16.73 -0.55 -11.07
C LEU A 52 -17.12 -1.16 -12.42
N SER A 53 -17.02 -0.37 -13.50
CA SER A 53 -17.34 -0.82 -14.86
C SER A 53 -16.39 -1.92 -15.35
N ARG A 54 -15.06 -1.75 -15.18
CA ARG A 54 -14.05 -2.67 -15.71
C ARG A 54 -13.82 -3.89 -14.85
N ALA A 55 -13.80 -3.72 -13.53
CA ALA A 55 -13.49 -4.78 -12.58
C ALA A 55 -14.74 -5.58 -12.17
N GLN A 56 -15.94 -4.99 -12.28
CA GLN A 56 -17.22 -5.60 -11.86
C GLN A 56 -17.09 -6.34 -10.50
N PRO A 57 -16.62 -5.65 -9.45
CA PRO A 57 -16.25 -6.31 -8.20
C PRO A 57 -17.50 -6.84 -7.49
N VAL A 58 -17.41 -8.08 -7.01
CA VAL A 58 -18.42 -8.64 -6.08
C VAL A 58 -18.15 -8.14 -4.65
N PHE A 59 -16.88 -8.01 -4.28
CA PHE A 59 -16.45 -7.48 -2.99
C PHE A 59 -15.42 -6.38 -3.20
N ALA A 60 -15.68 -5.20 -2.65
CA ALA A 60 -14.76 -4.09 -2.67
C ALA A 60 -14.87 -3.26 -1.38
N ALA A 61 -13.72 -2.78 -0.91
CA ALA A 61 -13.61 -1.82 0.17
C ALA A 61 -12.64 -0.71 -0.22
N ILE A 62 -12.91 0.50 0.27
CA ILE A 62 -12.07 1.68 0.06
C ILE A 62 -11.43 2.03 1.41
N ALA A 63 -10.12 2.24 1.41
CA ALA A 63 -9.38 2.80 2.52
C ALA A 63 -8.93 4.21 2.17
N HIS A 64 -9.20 5.15 3.08
CA HIS A 64 -8.76 6.53 2.97
C HIS A 64 -7.73 6.85 4.03
N ASP A 65 -6.75 7.68 3.67
CA ASP A 65 -5.78 8.24 4.61
C ASP A 65 -6.34 9.53 5.22
N GLU A 66 -6.55 9.53 6.55
CA GLU A 66 -6.92 10.70 7.34
C GLU A 66 -5.90 11.00 8.46
N SER A 67 -4.92 10.12 8.67
CA SER A 67 -3.92 10.25 9.74
C SER A 67 -2.70 11.05 9.24
N LEU A 68 -2.89 12.36 9.07
CA LEU A 68 -1.80 13.26 8.72
C LEU A 68 -0.99 13.64 9.96
N PHE A 69 0.31 13.37 9.94
CA PHE A 69 1.28 13.78 10.98
C PHE A 69 0.96 13.30 12.40
N CYS A 70 0.15 12.25 12.54
CA CYS A 70 -0.26 11.67 13.80
C CYS A 70 -0.06 10.15 13.81
N GLY A 71 -0.27 9.52 14.98
CA GLY A 71 -0.15 8.07 15.14
C GLY A 71 1.27 7.60 15.45
N PHE A 72 1.38 6.29 15.67
CA PHE A 72 2.57 5.65 16.25
C PHE A 72 3.83 5.79 15.37
N ARG A 73 3.69 5.96 14.04
CA ARG A 73 4.83 6.11 13.13
C ARG A 73 5.62 7.39 13.41
N HIS A 74 4.95 8.49 13.74
CA HIS A 74 5.59 9.77 14.06
C HIS A 74 6.29 9.72 15.44
N ASP A 75 5.74 8.95 16.38
CA ASP A 75 6.38 8.68 17.68
C ASP A 75 7.68 7.87 17.50
N LEU A 76 7.70 6.94 16.54
CA LEU A 76 8.88 6.11 16.23
C LEU A 76 9.93 6.85 15.38
N CYS A 77 9.48 7.68 14.43
CA CYS A 77 10.35 8.41 13.50
C CYS A 77 9.80 9.82 13.25
N GLY A 78 10.38 10.83 13.91
CA GLY A 78 9.91 12.21 13.81
C GLY A 78 10.00 12.85 12.42
N HIS A 79 10.79 12.27 11.50
CA HIS A 79 10.90 12.75 10.11
C HIS A 79 9.99 11.99 9.13
N TYR A 80 9.25 10.98 9.60
CA TYR A 80 8.36 10.18 8.77
C TYR A 80 7.38 11.07 8.01
N LYS A 81 7.34 10.91 6.68
CA LYS A 81 6.48 11.69 5.75
C LYS A 81 6.54 13.21 5.94
N SER A 82 7.63 13.73 6.51
CA SER A 82 7.79 15.16 6.83
C SER A 82 7.79 16.11 5.63
N ASN A 83 7.94 15.56 4.43
CA ASN A 83 7.85 16.24 3.14
C ASN A 83 6.41 16.42 2.63
N ARG A 84 5.39 15.84 3.28
CA ARG A 84 3.99 16.00 2.87
C ARG A 84 3.47 17.39 3.26
N GLU A 85 2.59 17.94 2.43
CA GLU A 85 1.91 19.20 2.75
C GLU A 85 0.53 18.90 3.32
N LEU A 86 0.09 19.73 4.28
CA LEU A 86 -1.29 19.66 4.78
C LEU A 86 -2.26 20.17 3.71
N PRO A 87 -3.42 19.52 3.53
CA PRO A 87 -4.42 19.96 2.57
C PRO A 87 -4.95 21.34 2.97
N ASP A 88 -5.10 22.23 1.98
CA ASP A 88 -5.81 23.49 2.18
C ASP A 88 -7.33 23.26 2.39
N ASP A 89 -8.09 24.35 2.64
CA ASP A 89 -9.53 24.25 2.87
C ASP A 89 -10.29 23.66 1.66
N ASN A 90 -9.83 23.94 0.43
CA ASN A 90 -10.47 23.43 -0.77
C ASN A 90 -10.23 21.93 -0.92
N LEU A 91 -8.99 21.47 -0.82
CA LEU A 91 -8.64 20.05 -0.88
C LEU A 91 -9.28 19.27 0.27
N SER A 92 -9.30 19.84 1.49
CA SER A 92 -10.00 19.26 2.63
C SER A 92 -11.50 19.05 2.37
N MET A 93 -12.14 19.98 1.67
CA MET A 93 -13.53 19.82 1.23
C MET A 93 -13.67 18.72 0.17
N GLN A 94 -12.74 18.64 -0.79
CA GLN A 94 -12.75 17.60 -1.82
C GLN A 94 -12.54 16.20 -1.21
N LEU A 95 -11.62 16.04 -0.25
CA LEU A 95 -11.38 14.79 0.47
C LEU A 95 -12.64 14.28 1.18
N LYS A 96 -13.36 15.18 1.87
CA LYS A 96 -14.68 14.86 2.46
C LYS A 96 -15.68 14.37 1.41
N GLY A 97 -15.70 15.01 0.23
CA GLY A 97 -16.51 14.56 -0.91
C GLY A 97 -16.12 13.16 -1.39
N CYS A 98 -14.83 12.84 -1.43
CA CYS A 98 -14.32 11.52 -1.80
C CYS A 98 -14.73 10.43 -0.80
N HIS A 99 -14.87 10.74 0.48
CA HIS A 99 -15.43 9.79 1.46
C HIS A 99 -16.92 9.53 1.15
N CYS A 100 -17.70 10.59 0.97
CA CYS A 100 -19.13 10.47 0.71
C CYS A 100 -19.47 9.69 -0.57
N ILE A 101 -18.66 9.81 -1.63
CA ILE A 101 -18.98 9.13 -2.89
C ILE A 101 -18.85 7.61 -2.77
N GLY A 102 -17.92 7.10 -1.95
CA GLY A 102 -17.80 5.66 -1.70
C GLY A 102 -19.11 5.09 -1.15
N ASP A 103 -19.67 5.74 -0.14
CA ASP A 103 -20.93 5.36 0.48
C ASP A 103 -22.11 5.47 -0.49
N ILE A 104 -22.18 6.56 -1.29
CA ILE A 104 -23.23 6.78 -2.29
C ILE A 104 -23.24 5.67 -3.36
N LEU A 105 -22.06 5.21 -3.76
CA LEU A 105 -21.91 4.12 -4.74
C LEU A 105 -22.13 2.72 -4.12
N GLY A 106 -22.43 2.64 -2.82
CA GLY A 106 -22.66 1.38 -2.11
C GLY A 106 -21.38 0.61 -1.79
N LEU A 107 -20.22 1.27 -1.80
CA LEU A 107 -18.94 0.67 -1.43
C LEU A 107 -18.68 0.83 0.07
N SER A 108 -18.07 -0.18 0.69
CA SER A 108 -17.63 -0.06 2.09
C SER A 108 -16.42 0.87 2.17
N SER A 109 -16.59 2.04 2.77
CA SER A 109 -15.53 3.04 2.93
C SER A 109 -15.05 3.14 4.38
N PHE A 110 -13.72 3.12 4.56
CA PHE A 110 -13.07 3.12 5.86
C PHE A 110 -12.01 4.22 5.95
N ARG A 111 -11.89 4.79 7.15
CA ARG A 111 -10.90 5.82 7.48
C ARG A 111 -10.62 5.81 8.98
N SER A 112 -9.47 6.33 9.36
CA SER A 112 -9.05 6.42 10.75
C SER A 112 -8.21 7.67 10.96
N GLN A 113 -8.39 8.33 12.11
CA GLN A 113 -7.57 9.46 12.53
C GLN A 113 -6.23 9.03 13.14
N VAL A 114 -6.00 7.72 13.29
CA VAL A 114 -4.82 7.15 13.96
C VAL A 114 -4.05 6.18 13.07
N TYR A 115 -4.74 5.54 12.12
CA TYR A 115 -4.20 4.48 11.27
C TYR A 115 -4.30 4.92 9.80
N GLU A 116 -3.26 4.63 9.04
CA GLU A 116 -3.20 4.99 7.63
C GLU A 116 -4.07 4.05 6.77
N ALA A 117 -4.28 4.42 5.50
CA ALA A 117 -4.98 3.55 4.55
C ALA A 117 -4.33 2.15 4.47
N ASP A 118 -3.00 2.09 4.57
CA ASP A 118 -2.24 0.84 4.51
C ASP A 118 -2.55 -0.09 5.67
N ASP A 119 -2.71 0.45 6.88
CA ASP A 119 -3.09 -0.31 8.08
C ASP A 119 -4.51 -0.87 7.94
N ILE A 120 -5.43 -0.08 7.38
CA ILE A 120 -6.81 -0.49 7.12
C ILE A 120 -6.84 -1.63 6.09
N ILE A 121 -6.11 -1.49 4.98
CA ILE A 121 -5.99 -2.52 3.93
C ILE A 121 -5.39 -3.80 4.52
N GLY A 122 -4.29 -3.70 5.27
CA GLY A 122 -3.66 -4.82 5.95
C GLY A 122 -4.58 -5.51 6.95
N THR A 123 -5.34 -4.73 7.72
CA THR A 123 -6.32 -5.24 8.69
C THR A 123 -7.44 -6.03 8.01
N ILE A 124 -8.04 -5.48 6.95
CA ILE A 124 -9.13 -6.15 6.22
C ILE A 124 -8.61 -7.43 5.56
N ALA A 125 -7.46 -7.36 4.88
CA ALA A 125 -6.86 -8.52 4.20
C ALA A 125 -6.53 -9.65 5.19
N SER A 126 -5.93 -9.31 6.34
CA SER A 126 -5.60 -10.27 7.39
C SER A 126 -6.84 -10.92 8.00
N ARG A 127 -7.86 -10.11 8.32
CA ARG A 127 -9.11 -10.60 8.92
C ARG A 127 -9.86 -11.54 7.98
N ILE A 128 -10.02 -11.18 6.71
CA ILE A 128 -10.73 -12.01 5.72
C ILE A 128 -10.01 -13.33 5.48
N ARG A 129 -8.67 -13.33 5.44
CA ARG A 129 -7.89 -14.56 5.35
C ARG A 129 -8.11 -15.46 6.56
N LYS A 130 -8.02 -14.90 7.77
CA LYS A 130 -8.24 -15.64 9.02
C LYS A 130 -9.64 -16.26 9.08
N GLU A 131 -10.68 -15.48 8.80
CA GLU A 131 -12.06 -15.97 8.78
C GLU A 131 -12.29 -17.06 7.72
N GLY A 132 -11.61 -16.98 6.56
CA GLY A 132 -11.63 -18.05 5.55
C GLY A 132 -10.91 -19.32 5.99
N SER A 133 -9.77 -19.21 6.67
CA SER A 133 -9.03 -20.37 7.18
C SER A 133 -9.76 -21.10 8.31
N GLU A 134 -10.48 -20.37 9.17
CA GLU A 134 -11.26 -20.95 10.28
C GLU A 134 -12.55 -21.63 9.77
N ASN A 135 -13.18 -21.09 8.72
CA ASN A 135 -14.31 -21.70 8.06
C ASN A 135 -13.82 -22.71 7.01
N THR A 136 -13.48 -23.93 7.45
CA THR A 136 -12.87 -25.06 6.69
C THR A 136 -13.60 -25.49 5.40
N LEU A 137 -14.67 -24.80 5.01
CA LEU A 137 -15.52 -25.10 3.86
C LEU A 137 -15.30 -24.15 2.66
N GLU A 138 -14.60 -23.02 2.82
CA GLU A 138 -14.30 -22.10 1.71
C GLU A 138 -12.91 -21.45 1.85
N ALA A 139 -12.02 -21.62 0.87
CA ALA A 139 -10.78 -20.86 0.83
C ALA A 139 -11.07 -19.34 0.77
N PRO A 140 -10.19 -18.51 1.38
CA PRO A 140 -10.37 -17.06 1.36
C PRO A 140 -10.32 -16.52 -0.08
N PRO A 141 -11.03 -15.41 -0.37
CA PRO A 141 -11.00 -14.78 -1.68
C PRO A 141 -9.60 -14.29 -2.03
N MET A 142 -9.32 -14.15 -3.32
CA MET A 142 -8.08 -13.56 -3.82
C MET A 142 -8.01 -12.08 -3.41
N ILE A 143 -6.89 -11.64 -2.81
CA ILE A 143 -6.74 -10.25 -2.41
C ILE A 143 -6.17 -9.43 -3.58
N GLN A 144 -6.92 -8.43 -4.02
CA GLN A 144 -6.55 -7.55 -5.12
C GLN A 144 -6.42 -6.13 -4.59
N ILE A 145 -5.21 -5.71 -4.26
CA ILE A 145 -4.94 -4.37 -3.72
C ILE A 145 -4.83 -3.40 -4.89
N VAL A 146 -5.74 -2.44 -4.98
CA VAL A 146 -5.78 -1.44 -6.03
C VAL A 146 -4.99 -0.23 -5.55
N SER A 147 -3.68 -0.25 -5.78
CA SER A 147 -2.74 0.80 -5.40
C SER A 147 -1.48 0.74 -6.28
N ARG A 148 -0.72 1.84 -6.28
CA ARG A 148 0.64 1.91 -6.82
C ARG A 148 1.71 1.84 -5.75
N ASP A 149 1.31 1.99 -4.49
CA ASP A 149 2.23 1.96 -3.37
C ASP A 149 2.92 0.58 -3.30
N LYS A 150 4.25 0.61 -3.38
CA LYS A 150 5.05 -0.62 -3.34
C LYS A 150 4.95 -1.27 -1.96
N ASP A 151 4.71 -0.49 -0.90
CA ASP A 151 4.76 -0.97 0.48
C ASP A 151 3.64 -1.98 0.75
N LEU A 152 2.48 -1.79 0.11
CA LEU A 152 1.36 -2.72 0.15
C LEU A 152 1.65 -4.08 -0.50
N ALA A 153 2.74 -4.22 -1.26
CA ALA A 153 3.15 -5.51 -1.79
C ALA A 153 3.49 -6.51 -0.68
N GLN A 154 3.86 -6.05 0.52
CA GLN A 154 4.08 -6.91 1.69
C GLN A 154 2.86 -7.77 2.05
N LEU A 155 1.66 -7.34 1.65
CA LEU A 155 0.40 -8.00 1.96
C LEU A 155 0.03 -9.10 0.96
N LEU A 156 0.81 -9.30 -0.11
CA LEU A 156 0.58 -10.39 -1.07
C LEU A 156 1.08 -11.68 -0.45
N LEU A 157 0.20 -12.62 -0.06
CA LEU A 157 0.60 -13.85 0.64
C LEU A 157 0.49 -15.11 -0.22
N THR A 158 -0.32 -15.04 -1.28
CA THR A 158 -0.50 -16.14 -2.24
C THR A 158 -0.12 -15.70 -3.66
N ASP A 159 0.17 -16.65 -4.55
CA ASP A 159 0.50 -16.34 -5.96
C ASP A 159 -0.67 -15.75 -6.74
N ARG A 160 -1.89 -15.81 -6.19
CA ARG A 160 -3.10 -15.22 -6.76
C ARG A 160 -3.35 -13.79 -6.28
N ASP A 161 -2.70 -13.38 -5.20
CA ASP A 161 -2.81 -12.00 -4.71
C ASP A 161 -2.05 -11.07 -5.63
N CYS A 162 -2.60 -9.88 -5.88
CA CYS A 162 -1.91 -8.90 -6.70
C CYS A 162 -2.07 -7.47 -6.18
N LEU A 163 -1.03 -6.67 -6.45
CA LEU A 163 -1.04 -5.22 -6.40
C LEU A 163 -1.34 -4.69 -7.80
N TRP A 164 -2.48 -4.05 -7.98
CA TRP A 164 -3.00 -3.58 -9.25
C TRP A 164 -2.91 -2.05 -9.36
N ASP A 165 -1.97 -1.59 -10.19
CA ASP A 165 -2.01 -0.24 -10.72
C ASP A 165 -3.15 -0.14 -11.75
N PHE A 166 -4.29 0.39 -11.31
CA PHE A 166 -5.48 0.49 -12.16
C PHE A 166 -5.27 1.44 -13.33
N SER A 167 -4.68 2.61 -13.06
CA SER A 167 -4.43 3.68 -14.03
C SER A 167 -3.44 3.25 -15.12
N GLY A 168 -2.40 2.49 -14.75
CA GLY A 168 -1.40 1.94 -15.67
C GLY A 168 -1.75 0.57 -16.24
N ASN A 169 -2.90 0.00 -15.84
CA ASN A 169 -3.35 -1.34 -16.17
C ASN A 169 -2.29 -2.44 -15.95
N ARG A 170 -1.53 -2.34 -14.86
CA ARG A 170 -0.43 -3.26 -14.54
C ARG A 170 -0.71 -3.99 -13.23
N ARG A 171 -0.59 -5.32 -13.25
CA ARG A 171 -0.73 -6.18 -12.06
C ARG A 171 0.63 -6.75 -11.66
N ARG A 172 1.01 -6.55 -10.39
CA ARG A 172 2.20 -7.13 -9.78
C ARG A 172 1.78 -8.24 -8.84
N PHE A 173 2.32 -9.44 -9.05
CA PHE A 173 2.14 -10.60 -8.19
C PHE A 173 3.41 -10.81 -7.37
N ARG A 174 3.40 -11.75 -6.42
CA ARG A 174 4.56 -12.08 -5.59
C ARG A 174 5.84 -12.35 -6.41
N SER A 175 5.71 -13.05 -7.53
CA SER A 175 6.83 -13.31 -8.46
C SER A 175 7.46 -12.02 -8.99
N HIS A 176 6.63 -11.05 -9.39
CA HIS A 176 7.10 -9.75 -9.88
C HIS A 176 7.84 -8.95 -8.80
N ILE A 177 7.42 -9.05 -7.53
CA ILE A 177 8.13 -8.41 -6.40
C ILE A 177 9.51 -9.04 -6.21
N LYS A 178 9.60 -10.38 -6.32
CA LYS A 178 10.87 -11.10 -6.26
C LYS A 178 11.81 -10.74 -7.40
N GLU A 179 11.28 -10.57 -8.61
CA GLU A 179 12.05 -10.13 -9.77
C GLU A 179 12.55 -8.68 -9.62
N GLU A 180 11.71 -7.78 -9.11
CA GLU A 180 12.00 -6.34 -8.97
C GLU A 180 13.00 -6.06 -7.83
N PHE A 181 12.81 -6.67 -6.66
CA PHE A 181 13.59 -6.36 -5.45
C PHE A 181 14.60 -7.46 -5.08
N GLY A 182 14.50 -8.65 -5.66
CA GLY A 182 15.38 -9.78 -5.33
C GLY A 182 15.13 -10.42 -3.96
N ILE A 183 13.94 -10.16 -3.38
CA ILE A 183 13.47 -10.61 -2.06
C ILE A 183 12.00 -11.06 -2.15
N LEU A 184 11.52 -11.82 -1.17
CA LEU A 184 10.10 -12.18 -1.09
C LEU A 184 9.26 -10.98 -0.65
N ALA A 185 7.97 -11.00 -0.98
CA ALA A 185 7.09 -9.86 -0.71
C ALA A 185 6.98 -9.55 0.79
N GLU A 186 6.92 -10.58 1.63
CA GLU A 186 6.92 -10.50 3.09
C GLU A 186 8.21 -9.90 3.68
N GLN A 187 9.31 -9.86 2.91
CA GLN A 187 10.58 -9.27 3.33
C GLN A 187 10.68 -7.78 2.97
N LEU A 188 9.69 -7.21 2.27
CA LEU A 188 9.74 -5.83 1.81
C LEU A 188 9.84 -4.81 2.95
N PRO A 189 9.14 -4.97 4.10
CA PRO A 189 9.30 -4.06 5.23
C PRO A 189 10.74 -4.05 5.77
N ASP A 190 11.33 -5.22 5.98
CA ASP A 190 12.73 -5.33 6.44
C ASP A 190 13.70 -4.74 5.42
N TYR A 191 13.43 -4.94 4.13
CA TYR A 191 14.23 -4.38 3.05
C TYR A 191 14.22 -2.85 3.07
N LEU A 192 13.05 -2.23 3.22
CA LEU A 192 12.92 -0.77 3.30
C LEU A 192 13.46 -0.23 4.63
N GLY A 193 13.32 -0.96 5.74
CA GLY A 193 13.94 -0.62 7.01
C GLY A 193 15.47 -0.60 6.94
N LEU A 194 16.06 -1.54 6.20
CA LEU A 194 17.50 -1.61 5.96
C LEU A 194 17.99 -0.57 4.95
N ALA A 195 17.36 -0.49 3.78
CA ALA A 195 17.80 0.34 2.66
C ALA A 195 17.36 1.81 2.76
N GLY A 196 16.33 2.09 3.55
CA GLY A 196 15.63 3.36 3.61
C GLY A 196 14.50 3.47 2.58
N ASP A 197 13.65 4.48 2.80
CA ASP A 197 12.61 4.90 1.88
C ASP A 197 12.58 6.43 1.78
N SER A 198 13.05 6.97 0.65
CA SER A 198 13.07 8.41 0.44
C SER A 198 11.68 9.02 0.21
N VAL A 199 10.69 8.23 -0.24
CA VAL A 199 9.31 8.70 -0.43
C VAL A 199 8.69 9.04 0.93
N ASP A 200 8.95 8.17 1.91
CA ASP A 200 8.43 8.26 3.28
C ASP A 200 9.40 8.90 4.28
N CYS A 201 10.53 9.44 3.80
CA CYS A 201 11.57 10.08 4.60
C CYS A 201 12.20 9.16 5.67
N ILE A 202 12.31 7.86 5.38
CA ILE A 202 12.98 6.85 6.20
C ILE A 202 14.44 6.74 5.72
N SER A 203 15.40 7.01 6.60
CA SER A 203 16.82 7.06 6.21
C SER A 203 17.47 5.70 5.96
N GLY A 204 16.93 4.62 6.54
CA GLY A 204 17.55 3.29 6.52
C GLY A 204 18.78 3.18 7.42
N VAL A 205 19.50 2.07 7.29
CA VAL A 205 20.72 1.81 8.07
C VAL A 205 21.96 2.34 7.32
N PRO A 206 22.78 3.20 7.96
CA PRO A 206 23.98 3.74 7.33
C PRO A 206 24.89 2.66 6.74
N GLY A 207 25.22 2.79 5.45
CA GLY A 207 26.07 1.82 4.74
C GLY A 207 25.33 0.61 4.16
N ILE A 208 24.02 0.46 4.43
CA ILE A 208 23.18 -0.58 3.84
C ILE A 208 22.28 0.06 2.79
N GLY A 209 22.67 -0.06 1.52
CA GLY A 209 21.80 0.30 0.40
C GLY A 209 20.96 -0.90 -0.09
N ALA A 210 20.08 -0.64 -1.05
CA ALA A 210 19.22 -1.63 -1.72
C ALA A 210 19.90 -2.98 -2.05
N VAL A 211 21.12 -2.93 -2.62
CA VAL A 211 21.87 -4.14 -2.99
C VAL A 211 22.28 -4.96 -1.75
N THR A 212 22.81 -4.29 -0.73
CA THR A 212 23.24 -4.92 0.52
C THR A 212 22.04 -5.48 1.28
N ALA A 213 20.95 -4.71 1.39
CA ALA A 213 19.71 -5.15 2.01
C ALA A 213 19.18 -6.44 1.36
N GLY A 214 19.13 -6.49 0.02
CA GLY A 214 18.72 -7.70 -0.70
C GLY A 214 19.68 -8.88 -0.51
N GLN A 215 20.99 -8.65 -0.38
CA GLN A 215 21.96 -9.72 -0.08
C GLN A 215 21.79 -10.29 1.32
N LEU A 216 21.55 -9.42 2.31
CA LEU A 216 21.27 -9.81 3.68
C LEU A 216 19.99 -10.64 3.75
N LEU A 217 18.89 -10.14 3.16
CA LEU A 217 17.58 -10.78 3.24
C LEU A 217 17.47 -12.09 2.44
N ARG A 218 18.34 -12.30 1.44
CA ARG A 218 18.47 -13.61 0.79
C ARG A 218 19.17 -14.65 1.65
N LYS A 219 20.02 -14.23 2.61
CA LYS A 219 20.76 -15.12 3.50
C LYS A 219 20.04 -15.31 4.84
N PHE A 220 19.45 -14.25 5.36
CA PHE A 220 18.75 -14.18 6.64
C PHE A 220 17.35 -13.67 6.35
N SER A 221 16.34 -14.50 6.52
CA SER A 221 15.00 -14.27 5.99
C SER A 221 14.32 -13.03 6.59
N THR A 222 14.75 -12.61 7.78
CA THR A 222 14.18 -11.48 8.54
C THR A 222 15.26 -10.61 9.16
N LEU A 223 14.87 -9.40 9.57
CA LEU A 223 15.75 -8.52 10.35
C LEU A 223 16.21 -9.16 11.67
N ASP A 224 15.33 -9.90 12.34
CA ASP A 224 15.67 -10.64 13.57
C ASP A 224 16.74 -11.70 13.32
N GLU A 225 16.65 -12.44 12.21
CA GLU A 225 17.69 -13.41 11.83
C GLU A 225 19.04 -12.73 11.55
N ILE A 226 19.04 -11.53 10.98
CA ILE A 226 20.27 -10.74 10.78
C ILE A 226 20.91 -10.42 12.14
N TYR A 227 20.13 -9.88 13.09
CA TYR A 227 20.62 -9.53 14.43
C TYR A 227 21.09 -10.74 15.25
N GLN A 228 20.50 -11.91 15.06
CA GLN A 228 20.94 -13.14 15.72
C GLN A 228 22.25 -13.69 15.14
N ASN A 229 22.69 -13.22 13.96
CA ASN A 229 23.80 -13.78 13.21
C ASN A 229 24.86 -12.74 12.82
N LEU A 230 25.09 -11.70 13.64
CA LEU A 230 26.02 -10.60 13.34
C LEU A 230 27.44 -11.07 12.99
N ASP A 231 27.97 -12.10 13.66
CA ASP A 231 29.28 -12.67 13.31
C ASP A 231 29.32 -13.20 11.86
N ALA A 232 28.23 -13.84 11.43
CA ALA A 232 28.09 -14.36 10.07
C ALA A 232 27.80 -13.25 9.05
N VAL A 233 27.27 -12.10 9.47
CA VAL A 233 27.13 -10.88 8.68
C VAL A 233 28.50 -10.25 8.45
N ALA A 234 29.34 -10.13 9.49
CA ALA A 234 30.69 -9.57 9.41
C ALA A 234 31.58 -10.29 8.39
N GLN A 235 31.39 -11.61 8.26
CA GLN A 235 32.13 -12.47 7.34
C GLN A 235 31.60 -12.47 5.90
N MET A 236 30.46 -11.82 5.63
CA MET A 236 29.91 -11.78 4.27
C MET A 236 30.82 -10.98 3.34
N LYS A 237 30.88 -11.40 2.07
CA LYS A 237 31.59 -10.69 1.00
C LYS A 237 30.78 -9.49 0.50
N ILE A 238 30.39 -8.61 1.42
CA ILE A 238 29.67 -7.37 1.15
C ILE A 238 30.61 -6.21 1.45
N ARG A 239 30.53 -5.14 0.66
CA ARG A 239 31.34 -3.92 0.89
C ARG A 239 31.02 -3.36 2.26
N GLY A 240 32.02 -3.33 3.14
CA GLY A 240 31.88 -2.80 4.51
C GLY A 240 31.32 -3.78 5.53
N ALA A 241 31.21 -5.08 5.22
CA ALA A 241 30.60 -6.10 6.10
C ALA A 241 31.09 -6.06 7.56
N GLY A 242 32.40 -5.92 7.80
CA GLY A 242 32.96 -5.84 9.15
C GLY A 242 32.59 -4.57 9.95
N ARG A 243 31.93 -3.58 9.34
CA ARG A 243 31.38 -2.39 10.02
C ARG A 243 29.85 -2.47 10.19
N LEU A 244 29.21 -3.49 9.62
CA LEU A 244 27.77 -3.71 9.67
C LEU A 244 27.35 -4.65 10.81
N ALA A 245 28.33 -5.32 11.44
CA ALA A 245 28.17 -6.19 12.58
C ALA A 245 28.54 -5.46 13.88
#